data_AF-A0A7W5E3U1-F1
#
_entry.id   AF-A0A7W5E3U1-F1
#
_cell.length_a   1.000
_cell.length_b   1.000
_cell.length_c   1.000
_cell.angle_alpha   90.00
_cell.angle_beta   90.00
_cell.angle_gamma   90.00
#
_symmetry.space_group_name_H-M   'P 1'
#
loop_
_entity.id
_entity.type
_entity.pdbx_description
1 polymer ?
#
loop_
_entity_poly.entity_id
_entity_poly.type
_entity_poly.pdbx_seq_one_letter_code
_entity_poly.pdbx_strand_id
1 'polypeptide(L)'
;MTDLINRVLQRVPAPYHLASEMEAEATMQQQGFHTPDDAVGNESCLVQIYPADVIDGMLLLEYDFLTIGRDIACDLVLDDASVSRRHVQLIRTPEGHALQDLGSTNGTLVNRIPIQGRHILNSGDNISIGSFIFKYLSAGSVESQYHETVYLSLTRDALTGTMNKRYLLESMQREMARSLRRSQSLAVVMMDIDFFKSVNDTHGHLVGDEVLREFGKRLLSTCREDDLLARYGGEEFSLLMASTERDEAIEIAERCRAVIGGKPFATAIGPLDITASFGVACYDGDRMMKAVELIKIADDRLYEAKRDGRNRVVC
;
A
#
# COMPACT_ATOMS: atom_id res chain seq x y z
N MET A 1 53.25 -27.95 -51.60
CA MET A 1 52.68 -26.68 -51.10
C MET A 1 51.39 -26.32 -51.85
N THR A 2 50.54 -27.31 -52.15
CA THR A 2 49.25 -27.07 -52.84
C THR A 2 48.33 -28.28 -52.63
N ASP A 3 48.03 -28.67 -51.39
CA ASP A 3 47.08 -29.77 -51.15
C ASP A 3 46.37 -29.72 -49.78
N LEU A 4 46.08 -28.50 -49.31
CA LEU A 4 45.26 -28.28 -48.11
C LEU A 4 44.09 -27.30 -48.32
N ILE A 5 43.74 -27.00 -49.58
CA ILE A 5 42.73 -25.98 -49.92
C ILE A 5 41.46 -26.57 -50.58
N ASN A 6 41.46 -27.84 -51.03
CA ASN A 6 40.36 -28.38 -51.84
C ASN A 6 39.53 -29.53 -51.23
N ARG A 7 39.49 -29.70 -49.90
CA ARG A 7 38.67 -30.75 -49.25
C ARG A 7 37.62 -30.28 -48.24
N VAL A 8 37.21 -29.02 -48.28
CA VAL A 8 36.05 -28.53 -47.48
C VAL A 8 34.94 -27.91 -48.34
N LEU A 9 35.04 -27.94 -49.67
CA LEU A 9 34.04 -27.34 -50.59
C LEU A 9 32.96 -28.31 -51.10
N GLN A 10 32.38 -29.14 -50.22
CA GLN A 10 31.10 -29.79 -50.46
C GLN A 10 30.29 -29.89 -49.16
N ARG A 11 29.69 -28.77 -48.75
CA ARG A 11 28.42 -28.65 -48.00
C ARG A 11 28.19 -27.17 -47.65
N VAL A 12 27.65 -26.43 -48.61
CA VAL A 12 27.07 -25.10 -48.38
C VAL A 12 25.65 -25.14 -48.96
N PRO A 13 24.60 -25.05 -48.13
CA PRO A 13 23.28 -24.67 -48.62
C PRO A 13 23.21 -23.15 -48.83
N ALA A 14 22.47 -22.76 -49.87
CA ALA A 14 22.20 -21.41 -50.34
C ALA A 14 21.40 -20.55 -49.32
N PRO A 15 21.27 -19.23 -49.55
CA PRO A 15 20.94 -18.25 -48.52
C PRO A 15 19.43 -18.21 -48.24
N TYR A 16 19.04 -18.29 -46.96
CA TYR A 16 17.69 -17.94 -46.54
C TYR A 16 17.66 -16.49 -46.04
N HIS A 17 16.72 -15.78 -46.64
CA HIS A 17 16.39 -14.38 -46.51
C HIS A 17 16.13 -13.92 -45.07
N LEU A 18 16.45 -12.64 -44.83
CA LEU A 18 15.89 -11.81 -43.76
C LEU A 18 14.35 -11.96 -43.74
N ALA A 19 13.83 -12.78 -42.83
CA ALA A 19 12.40 -12.92 -42.58
C ALA A 19 12.10 -13.42 -41.15
N SER A 20 13.02 -13.24 -40.18
CA SER A 20 12.85 -13.74 -38.81
C SER A 20 12.78 -12.66 -37.73
N GLU A 21 12.87 -11.37 -38.09
CA GLU A 21 12.69 -10.26 -37.14
C GLU A 21 11.27 -9.66 -37.20
N MET A 22 10.50 -9.90 -38.26
CA MET A 22 9.12 -9.40 -38.39
C MET A 22 8.05 -10.38 -37.88
N GLU A 23 8.36 -11.66 -37.65
CA GLU A 23 7.42 -12.65 -37.07
C GLU A 23 7.44 -12.67 -35.53
N ALA A 24 8.50 -12.11 -34.90
CA ALA A 24 8.58 -11.96 -33.45
C ALA A 24 7.70 -10.82 -32.91
N GLU A 25 7.51 -9.74 -33.69
CA GLU A 25 6.62 -8.63 -33.31
C GLU A 25 5.13 -8.90 -33.63
N ALA A 26 4.83 -9.77 -34.59
CA ALA A 26 3.45 -10.09 -34.97
C ALA A 26 2.76 -11.15 -34.09
N THR A 27 3.54 -11.94 -33.32
CA THR A 27 2.98 -13.00 -32.44
C THR A 27 2.63 -12.47 -31.03
N MET A 28 3.02 -11.24 -30.68
CA MET A 28 2.67 -10.59 -29.40
C MET A 28 1.29 -9.90 -29.39
N GLN A 29 0.53 -9.93 -30.50
CA GLN A 29 -0.79 -9.25 -30.61
C GLN A 29 -2.02 -10.18 -30.58
N GLN A 30 -1.89 -11.49 -30.35
CA GLN A 30 -3.04 -12.41 -30.35
C GLN A 30 -3.08 -13.41 -29.17
N GLN A 31 -2.82 -12.94 -27.96
CA GLN A 31 -3.34 -13.60 -26.76
C GLN A 31 -4.23 -12.61 -26.03
N GLY A 32 -5.53 -12.74 -26.26
CA GLY A 32 -6.54 -12.04 -25.50
C GLY A 32 -6.41 -12.43 -24.04
N PHE A 33 -5.87 -11.52 -23.24
CA PHE A 33 -6.06 -11.55 -21.80
C PHE A 33 -7.55 -11.33 -21.56
N HIS A 34 -8.27 -12.41 -21.24
CA HIS A 34 -9.44 -12.29 -20.39
C HIS A 34 -8.95 -11.67 -19.08
N THR A 35 -9.18 -10.36 -18.92
CA THR A 35 -9.14 -9.70 -17.63
C THR A 35 -10.25 -10.32 -16.78
N PRO A 36 -9.93 -10.93 -15.62
CA PRO A 36 -10.95 -11.20 -14.62
C PRO A 36 -11.43 -9.86 -14.08
N ASP A 37 -12.73 -9.60 -14.26
CA ASP A 37 -13.61 -8.68 -13.53
C ASP A 37 -12.98 -7.57 -12.66
N ASP A 38 -13.15 -6.33 -13.14
CA ASP A 38 -14.09 -5.38 -12.54
C ASP A 38 -14.11 -5.25 -11.01
N ALA A 39 -13.06 -4.64 -10.47
CA ALA A 39 -13.08 -3.57 -9.48
C ALA A 39 -11.63 -3.16 -9.19
N VAL A 40 -11.39 -1.95 -8.69
CA VAL A 40 -10.09 -1.41 -8.24
C VAL A 40 -9.30 -0.66 -9.33
N GLY A 41 -9.35 0.69 -9.25
CA GLY A 41 -8.40 1.59 -9.92
C GLY A 41 -8.96 2.72 -10.81
N ASN A 42 -10.18 3.22 -10.59
CA ASN A 42 -10.75 4.30 -11.42
C ASN A 42 -11.42 5.41 -10.59
N GLU A 43 -10.78 5.80 -9.49
CA GLU A 43 -11.27 6.87 -8.61
C GLU A 43 -10.44 8.14 -8.77
N SER A 44 -11.09 9.29 -8.60
CA SER A 44 -10.40 10.58 -8.65
C SER A 44 -9.71 10.83 -7.31
N CYS A 45 -8.64 11.61 -7.31
CA CYS A 45 -7.85 11.83 -6.11
C CYS A 45 -7.36 13.28 -5.98
N LEU A 46 -7.02 13.65 -4.75
CA LEU A 46 -6.30 14.88 -4.43
C LEU A 46 -4.84 14.56 -4.09
N VAL A 47 -3.92 15.21 -4.76
CA VAL A 47 -2.49 15.17 -4.44
C VAL A 47 -2.11 16.47 -3.77
N GLN A 48 -1.52 16.44 -2.59
CA GLN A 48 -1.05 17.67 -1.96
C GLN A 48 0.28 18.11 -2.56
N ILE A 49 0.32 19.35 -3.06
CA ILE A 49 1.52 19.97 -3.65
C ILE A 49 2.30 20.74 -2.58
N TYR A 50 1.61 21.47 -1.69
CA TYR A 50 2.26 22.31 -0.69
C TYR A 50 1.32 22.65 0.47
N PRO A 51 1.85 22.79 1.70
CA PRO A 51 3.01 22.05 2.21
C PRO A 51 2.80 20.53 2.05
N ALA A 52 3.86 19.73 2.04
CA ALA A 52 3.78 18.29 1.69
C ALA A 52 3.66 17.39 2.94
N ASP A 53 2.77 17.72 3.87
CA ASP A 53 2.75 17.15 5.23
C ASP A 53 1.36 16.72 5.74
N VAL A 54 0.29 16.95 4.99
CA VAL A 54 -1.08 16.64 5.44
C VAL A 54 -1.66 15.40 4.78
N ILE A 55 -1.40 15.19 3.49
CA ILE A 55 -1.74 14.01 2.70
C ILE A 55 -0.43 13.33 2.34
N ASP A 56 -0.22 12.12 2.87
CA ASP A 56 0.87 11.26 2.43
C ASP A 56 0.52 10.69 1.05
N GLY A 57 1.02 11.34 0.01
CA GLY A 57 0.80 10.95 -1.38
C GLY A 57 -0.52 11.44 -1.95
N MET A 58 -1.55 10.57 -1.95
CA MET A 58 -2.83 10.83 -2.62
C MET A 58 -4.01 10.52 -1.69
N LEU A 59 -4.99 11.41 -1.66
CA LEU A 59 -6.27 11.18 -1.01
C LEU A 59 -7.29 10.73 -2.07
N LEU A 60 -7.72 9.47 -1.98
CA LEU A 60 -8.77 8.92 -2.83
C LEU A 60 -10.13 9.53 -2.45
N LEU A 61 -10.96 9.82 -3.45
CA LEU A 61 -12.27 10.45 -3.29
C LEU A 61 -13.38 9.40 -3.40
N GLU A 62 -13.44 8.55 -2.38
CA GLU A 62 -14.36 7.39 -2.29
C GLU A 62 -15.81 7.81 -1.94
N TYR A 63 -15.97 8.91 -1.19
CA TYR A 63 -17.25 9.33 -0.60
C TYR A 63 -17.98 10.41 -1.42
N ASP A 64 -19.30 10.48 -1.27
CA ASP A 64 -20.15 11.47 -1.96
C ASP A 64 -19.82 12.92 -1.59
N PHE A 65 -19.28 13.15 -0.39
CA PHE A 65 -18.74 14.45 0.00
C PHE A 65 -17.56 14.32 0.96
N LEU A 66 -16.68 15.30 0.92
CA LEU A 66 -15.51 15.46 1.79
C LEU A 66 -15.45 16.91 2.28
N THR A 67 -15.47 17.14 3.58
CA THR A 67 -15.33 18.47 4.18
C THR A 67 -13.86 18.74 4.52
N ILE A 68 -13.34 19.87 4.06
CA ILE A 68 -11.96 20.31 4.30
C ILE A 68 -11.98 21.58 5.16
N GLY A 69 -11.15 21.63 6.20
CA GLY A 69 -11.06 22.81 7.07
C GLY A 69 -10.09 22.62 8.23
N ARG A 70 -9.86 23.67 9.03
CA ARG A 70 -8.99 23.57 10.22
C ARG A 70 -9.67 22.94 11.43
N ASP A 71 -11.00 22.81 11.40
CA ASP A 71 -11.73 22.21 12.51
C ASP A 71 -11.48 20.70 12.52
N ILE A 72 -11.28 20.15 13.71
CA ILE A 72 -10.99 18.73 13.89
C ILE A 72 -12.17 17.82 13.51
N ALA A 73 -13.37 18.39 13.37
CA ALA A 73 -14.54 17.70 12.86
C ALA A 73 -14.59 17.59 11.32
N CYS A 74 -13.63 18.17 10.60
CA CYS A 74 -13.52 18.01 9.14
C CYS A 74 -12.90 16.65 8.76
N ASP A 75 -13.24 16.17 7.57
CA ASP A 75 -12.74 14.90 7.04
C ASP A 75 -11.26 15.02 6.65
N LEU A 76 -10.87 16.15 6.04
CA LEU A 76 -9.48 16.56 5.85
C LEU A 76 -9.18 17.79 6.71
N VAL A 77 -8.39 17.58 7.77
CA VAL A 77 -8.02 18.63 8.72
C VAL A 77 -6.74 19.33 8.24
N LEU A 78 -6.84 20.63 7.97
CA LEU A 78 -5.72 21.49 7.59
C LEU A 78 -5.44 22.49 8.71
N ASP A 79 -4.53 22.16 9.62
CA ASP A 79 -4.24 22.98 10.82
C ASP A 79 -3.37 24.20 10.50
N ASP A 80 -3.99 25.22 9.90
CA ASP A 80 -3.37 26.51 9.58
C ASP A 80 -4.37 27.65 9.82
N ALA A 81 -3.88 28.78 10.31
CA ALA A 81 -4.70 29.95 10.60
C ALA A 81 -5.34 30.58 9.34
N SER A 82 -4.75 30.35 8.16
CA SER A 82 -5.28 30.75 6.86
C SER A 82 -6.46 29.88 6.39
N VAL A 83 -6.75 28.78 7.08
CA VAL A 83 -7.85 27.87 6.75
C VAL A 83 -9.04 28.13 7.70
N SER A 84 -10.24 28.30 7.15
CA SER A 84 -11.47 28.42 7.95
C SER A 84 -11.84 27.10 8.62
N ARG A 85 -12.59 27.15 9.73
CA ARG A 85 -12.99 25.95 10.51
C ARG A 85 -13.62 24.89 9.62
N ARG A 86 -14.62 25.29 8.83
CA ARG A 86 -15.12 24.54 7.67
C ARG A 86 -14.86 25.42 6.45
N HIS A 87 -13.93 25.04 5.59
CA HIS A 87 -13.45 25.92 4.52
C HIS A 87 -14.17 25.64 3.21
N VAL A 88 -14.12 24.39 2.77
CA VAL A 88 -14.67 23.95 1.49
C VAL A 88 -15.22 22.55 1.62
N GLN A 89 -16.21 22.24 0.81
CA GLN A 89 -16.71 20.89 0.62
C GLN A 89 -16.41 20.44 -0.80
N LEU A 90 -15.85 19.25 -0.95
CA LEU A 90 -15.76 18.54 -2.21
C LEU A 90 -16.95 17.59 -2.31
N ILE A 91 -17.63 17.57 -3.44
CA ILE A 91 -18.91 16.88 -3.65
C ILE A 91 -18.82 16.07 -4.93
N ARG A 92 -19.14 14.78 -4.87
CA ARG A 92 -19.23 13.91 -6.04
C ARG A 92 -20.44 14.30 -6.90
N THR A 93 -20.24 14.30 -8.21
CA THR A 93 -21.27 14.63 -9.21
C THR A 93 -21.31 13.54 -10.28
N PRO A 94 -22.36 13.45 -11.10
CA PRO A 94 -22.38 12.54 -12.24
C PRO A 94 -21.25 12.79 -13.24
N GLU A 95 -20.69 14.00 -13.26
CA GLU A 95 -19.66 14.46 -14.19
C GLU A 95 -18.25 14.45 -13.56
N GLY A 96 -18.10 14.01 -12.30
CA GLY A 96 -16.83 13.99 -11.58
C GLY A 96 -16.96 14.54 -10.16
N HIS A 97 -16.23 15.62 -9.86
CA HIS A 97 -16.24 16.25 -8.54
C HIS A 97 -16.40 17.76 -8.65
N ALA A 98 -16.98 18.36 -7.62
CA ALA A 98 -17.17 19.79 -7.53
C ALA A 98 -16.72 20.32 -6.17
N LEU A 99 -16.17 21.53 -6.15
CA LEU A 99 -15.93 22.27 -4.92
C LEU A 99 -17.06 23.23 -4.64
N GLN A 100 -17.39 23.37 -3.36
CA GLN A 100 -18.27 24.39 -2.84
C GLN A 100 -17.61 25.06 -1.64
N ASP A 101 -17.25 26.33 -1.79
CA ASP A 101 -16.74 27.14 -0.69
C ASP A 101 -17.84 27.33 0.38
N LEU A 102 -17.49 27.15 1.65
CA LEU A 102 -18.43 27.21 2.79
C LEU A 102 -18.45 28.59 3.46
N GLY A 103 -18.13 29.65 2.73
CA GLY A 103 -18.01 31.01 3.27
C GLY A 103 -16.67 31.23 3.97
N SER A 104 -15.60 30.69 3.39
CA SER A 104 -14.27 30.78 3.95
C SER A 104 -13.74 32.22 3.95
N THR A 105 -12.93 32.57 4.95
CA THR A 105 -12.40 33.94 5.08
C THR A 105 -11.43 34.31 3.96
N ASN A 106 -10.60 33.36 3.52
CA ASN A 106 -9.58 33.59 2.49
C ASN A 106 -10.00 33.13 1.09
N GLY A 107 -11.20 32.54 0.97
CA GLY A 107 -11.69 31.96 -0.28
C GLY A 107 -10.99 30.65 -0.65
N THR A 108 -11.72 29.81 -1.37
CA THR A 108 -11.15 28.68 -2.11
C THR A 108 -10.80 29.14 -3.52
N LEU A 109 -9.58 28.84 -3.98
CA LEU A 109 -9.15 29.18 -5.34
C LEU A 109 -8.94 27.92 -6.17
N VAL A 110 -9.36 27.93 -7.42
CA VAL A 110 -9.00 26.91 -8.43
C VAL A 110 -8.19 27.59 -9.51
N ASN A 111 -6.99 27.07 -9.80
CA ASN A 111 -6.03 27.66 -10.72
C ASN A 111 -5.78 29.16 -10.45
N ARG A 112 -5.68 29.52 -9.16
CA ARG A 112 -5.53 30.90 -8.64
C ARG A 112 -6.73 31.82 -8.86
N ILE A 113 -7.87 31.30 -9.29
CA ILE A 113 -9.10 32.05 -9.48
C ILE A 113 -10.05 31.67 -8.34
N PRO A 114 -10.58 32.63 -7.55
CA PRO A 114 -11.57 32.35 -6.53
C PRO A 114 -12.82 31.72 -7.13
N ILE A 115 -13.30 30.62 -6.54
CA ILE A 115 -14.53 29.98 -6.99
C ILE A 115 -15.75 30.79 -6.54
N GLN A 116 -16.80 30.79 -7.36
CA GLN A 116 -18.10 31.37 -7.02
C GLN A 116 -19.15 30.28 -7.02
N GLY A 117 -19.77 30.03 -5.87
CA GLY A 117 -20.73 28.94 -5.71
C GLY A 117 -20.08 27.57 -5.92
N ARG A 118 -20.77 26.69 -6.66
CA ARG A 118 -20.30 25.34 -6.97
C ARG A 118 -19.41 25.38 -8.23
N HIS A 119 -18.21 24.84 -8.13
CA HIS A 119 -17.23 24.76 -9.23
C HIS A 119 -16.92 23.31 -9.59
N ILE A 120 -17.16 22.91 -10.84
CA ILE A 120 -16.81 21.56 -11.32
C ILE A 120 -15.30 21.49 -11.56
N LEU A 121 -14.64 20.47 -11.04
CA LEU A 121 -13.21 20.25 -11.17
C LEU A 121 -12.87 19.51 -12.46
N ASN A 122 -11.80 19.96 -13.12
CA ASN A 122 -11.16 19.28 -14.22
C ASN A 122 -9.84 18.65 -13.76
N SER A 123 -9.45 17.52 -14.36
CA SER A 123 -8.17 16.89 -14.05
C SER A 123 -7.02 17.87 -14.28
N GLY A 124 -6.09 17.93 -13.33
CA GLY A 124 -4.96 18.86 -13.31
C GLY A 124 -5.21 20.18 -12.57
N ASP A 125 -6.45 20.45 -12.15
CA ASP A 125 -6.79 21.68 -11.42
C ASP A 125 -6.01 21.80 -10.11
N ASN A 126 -5.41 22.98 -9.89
CA ASN A 126 -4.75 23.29 -8.62
C ASN A 126 -5.73 24.02 -7.70
N ILE A 127 -6.07 23.39 -6.58
CA ILE A 127 -6.99 23.88 -5.57
C ILE A 127 -6.15 24.51 -4.45
N SER A 128 -6.36 25.78 -4.15
CA SER A 128 -5.72 26.47 -3.03
C SER A 128 -6.71 26.72 -1.90
N ILE A 129 -6.36 26.30 -0.69
CA ILE A 129 -7.14 26.42 0.53
C ILE A 129 -6.22 27.02 1.60
N GLY A 130 -6.27 28.34 1.78
CA GLY A 130 -5.27 29.03 2.60
C GLY A 130 -3.86 28.88 2.01
N SER A 131 -2.90 28.45 2.83
CA SER A 131 -1.52 28.13 2.41
C SER A 131 -1.39 26.80 1.66
N PHE A 132 -2.42 25.96 1.69
CA PHE A 132 -2.38 24.62 1.10
C PHE A 132 -2.73 24.63 -0.38
N ILE A 133 -2.02 23.83 -1.16
CA ILE A 133 -2.23 23.62 -2.59
C ILE A 133 -2.40 22.12 -2.83
N PHE A 134 -3.51 21.74 -3.45
CA PHE A 134 -3.80 20.38 -3.90
C PHE A 134 -3.93 20.37 -5.42
N LYS A 135 -3.62 19.24 -6.04
CA LYS A 135 -3.95 18.96 -7.42
C LYS A 135 -5.05 17.92 -7.47
N TYR A 136 -6.13 18.21 -8.17
CA TYR A 136 -7.16 17.23 -8.47
C TYR A 136 -6.77 16.44 -9.70
N LEU A 137 -6.83 15.11 -9.61
CA LEU A 137 -6.62 14.21 -10.73
C LEU A 137 -7.89 13.38 -10.89
N SER A 138 -8.49 13.44 -12.08
CA SER A 138 -9.62 12.58 -12.38
C SER A 138 -9.16 11.15 -12.59
N ALA A 139 -10.08 10.22 -12.31
CA ALA A 139 -9.98 8.82 -12.70
C ALA A 139 -9.52 8.69 -14.17
N GLY A 140 -8.56 7.81 -14.44
CA GLY A 140 -8.08 7.49 -15.78
C GLY A 140 -7.15 8.53 -16.44
N SER A 141 -6.78 9.63 -15.78
CA SER A 141 -5.76 10.55 -16.34
C SER A 141 -4.36 9.94 -16.28
N VAL A 142 -3.52 10.24 -17.30
CA VAL A 142 -2.13 9.74 -17.36
C VAL A 142 -1.33 10.22 -16.15
N GLU A 143 -1.56 11.45 -15.71
CA GLU A 143 -0.97 12.01 -14.50
C GLU A 143 -1.43 11.25 -13.25
N SER A 144 -2.72 10.86 -13.16
CA SER A 144 -3.21 10.00 -12.06
C SER A 144 -2.48 8.67 -12.05
N GLN A 145 -2.34 8.01 -13.21
CA GLN A 145 -1.65 6.73 -13.32
C GLN A 145 -0.16 6.84 -12.96
N TYR A 146 0.50 7.92 -13.39
CA TYR A 146 1.90 8.18 -13.05
C TYR A 146 2.07 8.42 -11.54
N HIS A 147 1.24 9.28 -10.96
CA HIS A 147 1.29 9.56 -9.54
C HIS A 147 0.91 8.34 -8.69
N GLU A 148 -0.06 7.54 -9.13
CA GLU A 148 -0.42 6.27 -8.51
C GLU A 148 0.76 5.29 -8.55
N THR A 149 1.41 5.13 -9.70
CA THR A 149 2.59 4.25 -9.85
C THR A 149 3.73 4.70 -8.94
N VAL A 150 4.00 6.00 -8.89
CA VAL A 150 5.01 6.59 -7.99
C VAL A 150 4.61 6.36 -6.54
N TYR A 151 3.34 6.60 -6.18
CA TYR A 151 2.82 6.42 -4.84
C TYR A 151 2.94 4.96 -4.38
N LEU A 152 2.47 4.00 -5.19
CA LEU A 152 2.57 2.57 -4.91
C LEU A 152 4.04 2.14 -4.74
N SER A 153 4.94 2.67 -5.57
CA SER A 153 6.38 2.40 -5.46
C SER A 153 6.99 2.97 -4.18
N LEU A 154 6.43 4.07 -3.66
CA LEU A 154 6.86 4.69 -2.42
C LEU A 154 6.23 4.07 -1.18
N THR A 155 5.05 3.45 -1.26
CA THR A 155 4.30 2.95 -0.11
C THR A 155 4.25 1.43 0.01
N ARG A 156 4.50 0.69 -1.06
CA ARG A 156 4.50 -0.79 -1.05
C ARG A 156 5.91 -1.38 -1.04
N ASP A 157 6.00 -2.60 -0.53
CA ASP A 157 7.15 -3.47 -0.67
C ASP A 157 7.11 -4.18 -2.03
N ALA A 158 8.16 -4.02 -2.83
CA ALA A 158 8.20 -4.49 -4.21
C ALA A 158 8.14 -6.03 -4.34
N LEU A 159 8.58 -6.76 -3.30
CA LEU A 159 8.58 -8.22 -3.33
C LEU A 159 7.20 -8.78 -2.99
N THR A 160 6.58 -8.28 -1.94
CA THR A 160 5.39 -8.90 -1.32
C THR A 160 4.09 -8.20 -1.70
N GLY A 161 4.14 -6.97 -2.23
CA GLY A 161 2.98 -6.15 -2.53
C GLY A 161 2.24 -5.58 -1.32
N THR A 162 2.69 -5.91 -0.10
CA THR A 162 2.22 -5.32 1.17
C THR A 162 2.73 -3.89 1.32
N MET A 163 2.25 -3.15 2.33
CA MET A 163 2.81 -1.82 2.60
C MET A 163 4.25 -1.94 3.11
N ASN A 164 5.04 -0.89 2.96
CA ASN A 164 6.40 -0.85 3.49
C ASN A 164 6.43 -0.26 4.90
N LYS A 165 7.56 -0.47 5.58
CA LYS A 165 7.81 0.04 6.93
C LYS A 165 7.53 1.53 7.09
N ARG A 166 7.91 2.37 6.12
CA ARG A 166 7.75 3.82 6.21
C ARG A 166 6.27 4.19 6.25
N TYR A 167 5.48 3.66 5.33
CA TYR A 167 4.04 3.89 5.28
C TYR A 167 3.32 3.37 6.53
N LEU A 168 3.73 2.22 7.07
CA LEU A 168 3.23 1.70 8.35
C LEU A 168 3.45 2.70 9.49
N LEU A 169 4.69 3.20 9.66
CA LEU A 169 5.03 4.09 10.77
C LEU A 169 4.25 5.41 10.71
N GLU A 170 4.10 5.97 9.51
CA GLU A 170 3.28 7.17 9.26
C GLU A 170 1.80 6.92 9.58
N SER A 171 1.25 5.80 9.11
CA SER A 171 -0.14 5.41 9.37
C SER A 171 -0.41 5.14 10.85
N MET A 172 0.52 4.49 11.55
CA MET A 172 0.43 4.28 13.00
C MET A 172 0.36 5.60 13.77
N GLN A 173 1.16 6.61 13.40
CA GLN A 173 1.11 7.91 14.05
C GLN A 173 -0.28 8.57 13.89
N ARG A 174 -0.85 8.52 12.68
CA ARG A 174 -2.20 9.03 12.41
C ARG A 174 -3.27 8.30 13.22
N GLU A 175 -3.24 6.98 13.20
CA GLU A 175 -4.26 6.15 13.85
C GLU A 175 -4.15 6.17 15.37
N MET A 176 -2.95 6.25 15.95
CA MET A 176 -2.79 6.46 17.39
C MET A 176 -3.31 7.85 17.83
N ALA A 177 -3.10 8.88 17.02
CA ALA A 177 -3.66 10.20 17.28
C ALA A 177 -5.19 10.18 17.20
N ARG A 178 -5.77 9.44 16.23
CA ARG A 178 -7.23 9.22 16.12
C ARG A 178 -7.78 8.46 17.31
N SER A 179 -7.14 7.36 17.70
CA SER A 179 -7.44 6.53 18.86
C SER A 179 -7.47 7.35 20.16
N LEU A 180 -6.46 8.20 20.40
CA LEU A 180 -6.41 9.09 21.55
C LEU A 180 -7.57 10.10 21.58
N ARG A 181 -7.97 10.65 20.43
CA ARG A 181 -9.06 11.63 20.33
C ARG A 181 -10.44 11.02 20.55
N ARG A 182 -10.62 9.76 20.13
CA ARG A 182 -11.91 9.06 20.14
C ARG A 182 -12.04 8.06 21.28
N SER A 183 -10.99 7.87 22.09
CA SER A 183 -10.89 6.80 23.08
C SER A 183 -11.23 5.43 22.48
N GLN A 184 -10.65 5.16 21.30
CA GLN A 184 -10.85 3.91 20.57
C GLN A 184 -9.60 3.05 20.65
N SER A 185 -9.77 1.74 20.84
CA SER A 185 -8.67 0.79 20.89
C SER A 185 -7.97 0.64 19.54
N LEU A 186 -6.69 0.31 19.56
CA LEU A 186 -5.87 0.04 18.39
C LEU A 186 -4.92 -1.10 18.74
N ALA A 187 -4.66 -1.99 17.78
CA ALA A 187 -3.77 -3.11 17.97
C ALA A 187 -2.71 -3.20 16.87
N VAL A 188 -1.54 -3.71 17.24
CA VAL A 188 -0.41 -4.00 16.36
C VAL A 188 0.05 -5.42 16.59
N VAL A 189 0.26 -6.16 15.51
CA VAL A 189 0.84 -7.52 15.55
C VAL A 189 2.16 -7.50 14.81
N MET A 190 3.25 -7.77 15.53
CA MET A 190 4.57 -8.04 14.95
C MET A 190 4.68 -9.53 14.65
N MET A 191 5.18 -9.86 13.47
CA MET A 191 5.23 -11.22 12.93
C MET A 191 6.59 -11.51 12.33
N ASP A 192 7.08 -12.72 12.49
CA ASP A 192 8.34 -13.17 11.89
C ASP A 192 8.26 -14.64 11.49
N ILE A 193 8.80 -14.94 10.31
CA ILE A 193 8.81 -16.29 9.74
C ILE A 193 9.84 -17.16 10.47
N ASP A 194 9.35 -18.23 11.08
CA ASP A 194 10.17 -19.12 11.87
C ASP A 194 11.21 -19.84 11.00
N PHE A 195 12.48 -19.74 11.39
CA PHE A 195 13.62 -20.36 10.71
C PHE A 195 13.82 -19.92 9.25
N PHE A 196 13.40 -18.70 8.88
CA PHE A 196 13.54 -18.19 7.51
C PHE A 196 14.99 -18.20 7.00
N LYS A 197 15.96 -17.87 7.85
CA LYS A 197 17.38 -18.01 7.50
C LYS A 197 17.75 -19.43 7.05
N SER A 198 17.23 -20.47 7.70
CA SER A 198 17.47 -21.86 7.30
C SER A 198 16.85 -22.19 5.94
N VAL A 199 15.71 -21.60 5.58
CA VAL A 199 15.15 -21.73 4.23
C VAL A 199 16.11 -21.14 3.20
N ASN A 200 16.60 -19.92 3.44
CA ASN A 200 17.56 -19.26 2.54
C ASN A 200 18.88 -20.03 2.42
N ASP A 201 19.45 -20.47 3.55
CA ASP A 201 20.73 -21.17 3.58
C ASP A 201 20.63 -22.56 2.89
N THR A 202 19.47 -23.22 2.97
CA THR A 202 19.25 -24.57 2.42
C THR A 202 18.82 -24.55 0.94
N HIS A 203 17.98 -23.60 0.57
CA HIS A 203 17.25 -23.61 -0.71
C HIS A 203 17.54 -22.39 -1.59
N GLY A 204 18.32 -21.44 -1.07
CA GLY A 204 18.69 -20.21 -1.76
C GLY A 204 17.64 -19.10 -1.63
N HIS A 205 18.08 -17.87 -1.87
CA HIS A 205 17.26 -16.67 -1.71
C HIS A 205 16.04 -16.62 -2.62
N LEU A 206 16.08 -17.22 -3.81
CA LEU A 206 14.93 -17.26 -4.72
C LEU A 206 13.74 -18.01 -4.11
N VAL A 207 14.00 -19.09 -3.37
CA VAL A 207 12.97 -19.85 -2.65
C VAL A 207 12.49 -19.06 -1.42
N GLY A 208 13.40 -18.37 -0.73
CA GLY A 208 13.02 -17.43 0.33
C GLY A 208 12.08 -16.33 -0.16
N ASP A 209 12.33 -15.77 -1.34
CA ASP A 209 11.49 -14.75 -1.96
C ASP A 209 10.10 -15.28 -2.32
N GLU A 210 10.00 -16.54 -2.76
CA GLU A 210 8.71 -17.22 -2.98
C GLU A 210 7.93 -17.37 -1.67
N VAL A 211 8.63 -17.75 -0.59
CA VAL A 211 8.02 -17.86 0.74
C VAL A 211 7.51 -16.50 1.21
N LEU A 212 8.29 -15.43 1.07
CA LEU A 212 7.87 -14.07 1.46
C LEU A 212 6.65 -13.58 0.67
N ARG A 213 6.63 -13.82 -0.65
CA ARG A 213 5.50 -13.49 -1.53
C ARG A 213 4.22 -14.18 -1.10
N GLU A 214 4.27 -15.49 -0.92
CA GLU A 214 3.12 -16.28 -0.50
C GLU A 214 2.70 -15.95 0.94
N PHE A 215 3.66 -15.62 1.82
CA PHE A 215 3.37 -15.21 3.19
C PHE A 215 2.54 -13.93 3.24
N GLY A 216 2.98 -12.89 2.52
CA GLY A 216 2.22 -11.64 2.41
C GLY A 216 0.83 -11.85 1.82
N LYS A 217 0.72 -12.65 0.76
CA LYS A 217 -0.57 -12.99 0.13
C LYS A 217 -1.54 -13.69 1.09
N ARG A 218 -1.05 -14.64 1.88
CA ARG A 218 -1.85 -15.37 2.88
C ARG A 218 -2.29 -14.48 4.03
N LEU A 219 -1.45 -13.56 4.48
CA LEU A 219 -1.85 -12.60 5.50
C LEU A 219 -2.92 -11.63 4.97
N LEU A 220 -2.75 -11.10 3.75
CA LEU A 220 -3.74 -10.20 3.14
C LEU A 220 -5.14 -10.82 3.04
N SER A 221 -5.25 -12.13 2.76
CA SER A 221 -6.55 -12.80 2.70
C SER A 221 -7.25 -12.96 4.06
N THR A 222 -6.55 -12.65 5.16
CA THR A 222 -7.08 -12.68 6.53
C THR A 222 -7.35 -11.30 7.12
N CYS A 223 -6.88 -10.24 6.45
CA CYS A 223 -7.03 -8.85 6.87
C CYS A 223 -8.40 -8.31 6.47
N ARG A 224 -8.95 -7.37 7.25
CA ARG A 224 -10.07 -6.53 6.86
C ARG A 224 -9.61 -5.48 5.86
N GLU A 225 -10.58 -4.82 5.21
CA GLU A 225 -10.30 -3.72 4.27
C GLU A 225 -9.55 -2.55 4.94
N ASP A 226 -9.88 -2.23 6.19
CA ASP A 226 -9.26 -1.16 6.96
C ASP A 226 -7.96 -1.58 7.69
N ASP A 227 -7.59 -2.87 7.66
CA ASP A 227 -6.38 -3.35 8.29
C ASP A 227 -5.16 -3.04 7.42
N LEU A 228 -4.08 -2.56 8.03
CA LEU A 228 -2.85 -2.23 7.31
C LEU A 228 -1.78 -3.30 7.57
N LEU A 229 -1.55 -4.14 6.57
CA LEU A 229 -0.45 -5.09 6.55
C LEU A 229 0.78 -4.49 5.87
N ALA A 230 1.93 -4.56 6.55
CA ALA A 230 3.20 -4.08 6.04
C ALA A 230 4.34 -5.08 6.25
N ARG A 231 5.30 -5.11 5.33
CA ARG A 231 6.61 -5.72 5.56
C ARG A 231 7.49 -4.75 6.34
N TYR A 232 7.85 -5.12 7.56
CA TYR A 232 8.61 -4.29 8.48
C TYR A 232 10.12 -4.32 8.17
N GLY A 233 10.64 -5.47 7.76
CA GLY A 233 12.03 -5.62 7.31
C GLY A 233 12.46 -7.08 7.26
N GLY A 234 13.28 -7.48 6.28
CA GLY A 234 13.71 -8.89 6.15
C GLY A 234 12.52 -9.84 6.05
N GLU A 235 12.40 -10.78 6.98
CA GLU A 235 11.26 -11.69 7.15
C GLU A 235 10.15 -11.22 8.11
N GLU A 236 10.24 -9.98 8.60
CA GLU A 236 9.30 -9.42 9.58
C GLU A 236 8.16 -8.68 8.90
N PHE A 237 6.94 -8.91 9.39
CA PHE A 237 5.71 -8.24 8.99
C PHE A 237 5.03 -7.59 10.20
N SER A 238 4.23 -6.56 9.95
CA SER A 238 3.43 -5.90 10.96
C SER A 238 2.01 -5.69 10.44
N LEU A 239 1.03 -6.00 11.27
CA LEU A 239 -0.39 -5.73 11.03
C LEU A 239 -0.86 -4.65 12.00
N LEU A 240 -1.41 -3.55 11.48
CA LEU A 240 -2.06 -2.49 12.24
C LEU A 240 -3.57 -2.61 12.08
N MET A 241 -4.30 -2.67 13.18
CA MET A 241 -5.76 -2.82 13.21
C MET A 241 -6.35 -1.69 14.06
N ALA A 242 -7.12 -0.81 13.42
CA ALA A 242 -7.79 0.30 14.09
C ALA A 242 -9.11 -0.17 14.72
N SER A 243 -9.53 0.48 15.80
CA SER A 243 -10.77 0.14 16.51
C SER A 243 -10.85 -1.34 16.92
N THR A 244 -9.72 -1.93 17.31
CA THR A 244 -9.61 -3.36 17.63
C THR A 244 -9.17 -3.54 19.08
N GLU A 245 -9.97 -4.27 19.85
CA GLU A 245 -9.68 -4.60 21.24
C GLU A 245 -8.75 -5.80 21.36
N ARG A 246 -8.24 -6.06 22.57
CA ARG A 246 -7.24 -7.09 22.82
C ARG A 246 -7.67 -8.49 22.38
N ASP A 247 -8.86 -8.92 22.78
CA ASP A 247 -9.33 -10.28 22.50
C ASP A 247 -9.50 -10.50 20.99
N GLU A 248 -10.07 -9.51 20.30
CA GLU A 248 -10.21 -9.50 18.84
C GLU A 248 -8.84 -9.52 18.13
N ALA A 249 -7.88 -8.74 18.61
CA ALA A 249 -6.52 -8.72 18.06
C ALA A 249 -5.83 -10.09 18.19
N ILE A 250 -6.02 -10.79 19.32
CA ILE A 250 -5.51 -12.15 19.53
C ILE A 250 -6.19 -13.13 18.57
N GLU A 251 -7.50 -13.05 18.40
CA GLU A 251 -8.24 -13.91 17.47
C GLU A 251 -7.75 -13.74 16.02
N ILE A 252 -7.52 -12.50 15.58
CA ILE A 252 -6.98 -12.20 14.25
C ILE A 252 -5.56 -12.74 14.11
N ALA A 253 -4.70 -12.54 15.12
CA ALA A 253 -3.33 -13.07 15.12
C ALA A 253 -3.30 -14.61 15.05
N GLU A 254 -4.18 -15.30 15.79
CA GLU A 254 -4.32 -16.75 15.73
C GLU A 254 -4.83 -17.23 14.37
N ARG A 255 -5.77 -16.48 13.75
CA ARG A 255 -6.22 -16.77 12.39
C ARG A 255 -5.08 -16.64 11.38
N CYS A 256 -4.28 -15.58 11.47
CA CYS A 256 -3.08 -15.40 10.64
C CYS A 256 -2.14 -16.61 10.82
N ARG A 257 -1.80 -16.97 12.06
CA ARG A 257 -0.95 -18.12 12.38
C ARG A 257 -1.48 -19.42 11.78
N ALA A 258 -2.79 -19.67 11.90
CA ALA A 258 -3.43 -20.86 11.36
C ALA A 258 -3.40 -20.91 9.82
N VAL A 259 -3.59 -19.78 9.14
CA VAL A 259 -3.54 -19.71 7.66
C VAL A 259 -2.11 -19.90 7.14
N ILE A 260 -1.11 -19.39 7.85
CA ILE A 260 0.30 -19.63 7.53
C ILE A 260 0.64 -21.12 7.69
N GLY A 261 0.43 -21.69 8.89
CA GLY A 261 0.82 -23.07 9.19
C GLY A 261 -0.12 -24.15 8.67
N GLY A 262 -1.32 -23.80 8.19
CA GLY A 262 -2.36 -24.76 7.84
C GLY A 262 -2.19 -25.43 6.48
N LYS A 263 -1.33 -24.90 5.60
CA LYS A 263 -1.04 -25.47 4.28
C LYS A 263 0.43 -25.27 3.93
N PRO A 264 1.10 -26.23 3.27
CA PRO A 264 2.45 -26.02 2.77
C PRO A 264 2.53 -24.87 1.74
N PHE A 265 3.68 -24.22 1.66
CA PHE A 265 3.99 -23.17 0.70
C PHE A 265 4.48 -23.82 -0.60
N ALA A 266 3.79 -23.58 -1.72
CA ALA A 266 4.21 -24.10 -3.01
C ALA A 266 5.42 -23.31 -3.52
N THR A 267 6.57 -23.97 -3.66
CA THR A 267 7.81 -23.37 -4.16
C THR A 267 8.35 -24.15 -5.36
N ALA A 268 9.32 -23.58 -6.07
CA ALA A 268 9.97 -24.22 -7.22
C ALA A 268 10.64 -25.57 -6.88
N ILE A 269 11.00 -25.80 -5.62
CA ILE A 269 11.62 -27.04 -5.14
C ILE A 269 10.61 -28.03 -4.54
N GLY A 270 9.34 -27.68 -4.51
CA GLY A 270 8.27 -28.44 -3.87
C GLY A 270 7.60 -27.72 -2.69
N PRO A 271 6.66 -28.39 -2.00
CA PRO A 271 5.97 -27.82 -0.85
C PRO A 271 6.91 -27.67 0.36
N LEU A 272 6.88 -26.52 1.03
CA LEU A 272 7.59 -26.26 2.29
C LEU A 272 6.62 -25.99 3.44
N ASP A 273 6.86 -26.61 4.59
CA ASP A 273 6.14 -26.29 5.82
C ASP A 273 6.76 -25.07 6.48
N ILE A 274 6.00 -23.98 6.54
CA ILE A 274 6.43 -22.70 7.10
C ILE A 274 5.50 -22.35 8.26
N THR A 275 6.10 -21.83 9.33
CA THR A 275 5.38 -21.32 10.50
C THR A 275 5.86 -19.90 10.82
N ALA A 276 5.13 -19.19 11.66
CA ALA A 276 5.51 -17.86 12.10
C ALA A 276 5.16 -17.66 13.59
N SER A 277 5.91 -16.77 14.21
CA SER A 277 5.68 -16.31 15.58
C SER A 277 5.03 -14.92 15.56
N PHE A 278 4.21 -14.62 16.56
CA PHE A 278 3.36 -13.43 16.59
C PHE A 278 3.41 -12.76 17.97
N GLY A 279 3.68 -11.46 18.01
CA GLY A 279 3.60 -10.62 19.20
C GLY A 279 2.56 -9.53 19.05
N VAL A 280 1.57 -9.48 19.93
CA VAL A 280 0.42 -8.58 19.86
C VAL A 280 0.55 -7.47 20.89
N ALA A 281 0.35 -6.21 20.50
CA ALA A 281 0.23 -5.10 21.44
C ALA A 281 -1.01 -4.26 21.17
N CYS A 282 -1.68 -3.87 22.24
CA CYS A 282 -2.89 -3.07 22.21
C CYS A 282 -2.64 -1.71 22.87
N TYR A 283 -3.35 -0.71 22.38
CA TYR A 283 -3.34 0.65 22.83
C TYR A 283 -4.79 1.12 22.98
N ASP A 284 -5.18 1.49 24.20
CA ASP A 284 -6.57 1.78 24.55
C ASP A 284 -6.95 3.26 24.34
N GLY A 285 -6.05 4.06 23.77
CA GLY A 285 -6.31 5.50 23.55
C GLY A 285 -6.38 6.32 24.83
N ASP A 286 -5.84 5.83 25.95
CA ASP A 286 -5.95 6.43 27.30
C ASP A 286 -4.91 7.52 27.57
N ARG A 287 -3.73 7.41 26.95
CA ARG A 287 -2.61 8.36 27.13
C ARG A 287 -1.76 8.47 25.88
N MET A 288 -1.13 9.63 25.68
CA MET A 288 -0.21 9.80 24.56
C MET A 288 0.92 8.77 24.60
N MET A 289 1.11 8.05 23.49
CA MET A 289 2.17 7.07 23.28
C MET A 289 2.72 7.23 21.85
N LYS A 290 4.02 7.03 21.65
CA LYS A 290 4.63 7.05 20.31
C LYS A 290 4.49 5.69 19.63
N ALA A 291 4.33 5.68 18.31
CA ALA A 291 4.26 4.45 17.51
C ALA A 291 5.41 3.46 17.78
N VAL A 292 6.63 3.98 17.94
CA VAL A 292 7.83 3.16 18.22
C VAL A 292 7.73 2.43 19.56
N GLU A 293 7.06 3.03 20.56
CA GLU A 293 6.87 2.39 21.86
C GLU A 293 5.90 1.22 21.75
N LEU A 294 4.79 1.37 21.02
CA LEU A 294 3.82 0.29 20.81
C LEU A 294 4.43 -0.87 20.02
N ILE A 295 5.20 -0.57 18.96
CA ILE A 295 5.95 -1.57 18.19
C ILE A 295 6.91 -2.33 19.08
N LYS A 296 7.64 -1.63 19.95
CA LYS A 296 8.59 -2.27 20.86
C LYS A 296 7.91 -3.29 21.78
N ILE A 297 6.72 -2.97 22.30
CA ILE A 297 5.97 -3.91 23.15
C ILE A 297 5.55 -5.15 22.32
N ALA A 298 5.10 -4.95 21.08
CA ALA A 298 4.77 -6.07 20.19
C ALA A 298 6.00 -6.92 19.83
N ASP A 299 7.16 -6.29 19.61
CA ASP A 299 8.44 -6.96 19.33
C ASP A 299 8.94 -7.78 20.53
N ASP A 300 8.87 -7.23 21.75
CA ASP A 300 9.21 -7.95 22.98
C ASP A 300 8.37 -9.23 23.13
N ARG A 301 7.08 -9.16 22.78
CA ARG A 301 6.17 -10.33 22.78
C ARG A 301 6.45 -11.31 21.66
N LEU A 302 6.83 -10.82 20.48
CA LEU A 302 7.27 -11.67 19.38
C LEU A 302 8.55 -12.44 19.77
N TYR A 303 9.47 -11.77 20.47
CA TYR A 303 10.66 -12.41 21.02
C TYR A 303 10.29 -13.50 22.05
N GLU A 304 9.33 -13.25 22.93
CA GLU A 304 8.80 -14.27 23.86
C GLU A 304 8.18 -15.45 23.09
N ALA A 305 7.38 -15.21 22.05
CA ALA A 305 6.82 -16.25 21.20
C ALA A 305 7.91 -17.15 20.59
N LYS A 306 8.99 -16.54 20.10
CA LYS A 306 10.15 -17.27 19.53
C LYS A 306 10.89 -18.08 20.59
N ARG A 307 11.05 -17.54 21.80
CA ARG A 307 11.73 -18.21 22.92
C ARG A 307 10.91 -19.40 23.45
N ASP A 308 9.59 -19.27 23.46
CA ASP A 308 8.67 -20.25 24.04
C ASP A 308 8.25 -21.35 23.05
N GLY A 309 9.03 -21.54 21.99
CA GLY A 309 8.88 -22.66 21.05
C GLY A 309 8.32 -22.30 19.68
N ARG A 310 8.17 -21.01 19.36
CA ARG A 310 7.70 -20.51 18.05
C ARG A 310 6.27 -20.94 17.71
N ASN A 311 5.81 -20.64 16.49
CA ASN A 311 4.47 -20.98 16.00
C ASN A 311 3.35 -20.70 17.02
N ARG A 312 3.34 -19.48 17.55
CA ARG A 312 2.39 -19.04 18.59
C ARG A 312 2.18 -17.55 18.62
N VAL A 313 1.10 -17.15 19.28
CA VAL A 313 0.76 -15.76 19.59
C VAL A 313 1.07 -15.47 21.06
N VAL A 314 1.67 -14.31 21.34
CA VAL A 314 1.89 -13.77 22.70
C VAL A 314 1.35 -12.34 22.75
N CYS A 315 0.61 -11.98 23.81
CA CYS A 315 -0.08 -10.70 23.99
C CYS A 315 -0.03 -10.20 25.44
#